data_AF-A0A2V8R4N3-F1
#
_entry.id   AF-A0A2V8R4N3-F1
#
_cell.length_a   1.000
_cell.length_b   1.000
_cell.length_c   1.000
_cell.angle_alpha   90.00
_cell.angle_beta   90.00
_cell.angle_gamma   90.00
#
_symmetry.space_group_name_H-M   'P 1'
#
loop_
_entity.id
_entity.type
_entity.pdbx_description
1 polymer ?
#
loop_
_entity_poly.entity_id
_entity_poly.type
_entity_poly.pdbx_seq_one_letter_code
_entity_poly.pdbx_strand_id
1 'polypeptide(L)' 'MFGQVTTPEFERETATDYELTRAASEGDMSAFEELYARHSRRVYSLCLRMTANTAEAEDLSQEVFIQLYRKVGSF' A
#
# COMPACT_ATOMS: atom_id res chain seq x y z
N MET A 1 -38.02 4.28 0.49
CA MET A 1 -37.30 5.20 -0.40
C MET A 1 -35.97 5.52 0.27
N PHE A 2 -35.01 4.60 0.17
CA PHE A 2 -33.70 4.72 0.82
C PHE A 2 -32.75 5.42 -0.15
N GLY A 3 -32.12 6.49 0.34
CA GLY A 3 -31.25 7.35 -0.43
C GLY A 3 -30.05 6.59 -0.98
N GLN A 4 -29.83 6.74 -2.28
CA GLN A 4 -28.51 6.55 -2.85
C GLN A 4 -27.65 7.69 -2.30
N VAL A 5 -26.83 7.39 -1.29
CA VAL A 5 -25.65 8.21 -1.00
C VAL A 5 -24.64 7.82 -2.07
N THR A 6 -24.65 8.59 -3.14
CA THR A 6 -23.64 8.57 -4.19
C THR A 6 -22.30 8.88 -3.54
N THR A 7 -21.51 7.85 -3.25
CA THR A 7 -20.08 8.05 -2.94
C THR A 7 -19.47 8.74 -4.16
N PRO A 8 -18.85 9.92 -4.02
CA PRO A 8 -18.21 10.55 -5.16
C PRO A 8 -16.97 9.71 -5.49
N GLU A 9 -17.05 8.91 -6.56
CA GLU A 9 -15.95 8.11 -7.10
C GLU A 9 -14.94 8.95 -7.92
N PHE A 10 -15.05 10.27 -7.91
CA PHE A 10 -14.22 11.15 -8.72
C PHE A 10 -13.65 12.26 -7.84
N GLU A 11 -12.34 12.51 -7.96
CA GLU A 11 -11.53 13.51 -7.24
C GLU A 11 -10.74 13.04 -6.00
N ARG A 12 -10.19 11.81 -6.01
CA ARG A 12 -8.85 11.68 -5.43
C ARG A 12 -7.86 12.23 -6.45
N GLU A 13 -7.67 13.55 -6.46
CA GLU A 13 -6.42 14.16 -6.92
C GLU A 13 -5.27 13.26 -6.42
N THR A 14 -4.36 12.83 -7.29
CA THR A 14 -3.44 11.71 -7.02
C THR A 14 -2.72 11.92 -5.70
N ALA A 15 -3.26 11.32 -4.62
CA ALA A 15 -2.77 11.56 -3.27
C ALA A 15 -1.30 11.18 -3.22
N THR A 16 -0.49 12.03 -2.61
CA THR A 16 0.92 11.78 -2.39
C THR A 16 1.12 10.58 -1.48
N ASP A 17 2.29 9.93 -1.57
CA ASP A 17 2.59 8.80 -0.68
C ASP A 17 2.55 9.22 0.80
N TYR A 18 2.82 10.50 1.10
CA TYR A 18 2.67 11.06 2.45
C TYR A 18 1.20 11.08 2.91
N GLU A 19 0.30 11.58 2.07
CA GLU A 19 -1.13 11.61 2.39
C GLU A 19 -1.72 10.22 2.53
N LEU A 20 -1.31 9.29 1.65
CA LEU A 20 -1.72 7.88 1.75
C LEU A 20 -1.17 7.23 3.02
N THR A 21 0.08 7.51 3.39
CA THR A 21 0.69 6.98 4.63
C THR A 21 -0.06 7.51 5.86
N ARG A 22 -0.42 8.79 5.86
CA ARG A 22 -1.21 9.39 6.93
C ARG A 22 -2.61 8.77 7.00
N ALA A 23 -3.33 8.67 5.89
CA ALA A 23 -4.65 8.03 5.87
C ALA A 23 -4.59 6.57 6.33
N ALA A 24 -3.57 5.82 5.90
CA ALA A 24 -3.33 4.45 6.35
C ALA A 24 -3.02 4.37 7.85
N SER A 25 -2.31 5.34 8.43
CA SER A 25 -2.06 5.41 9.87
C SER A 25 -3.33 5.64 10.68
N GLU A 26 -4.31 6.32 10.09
CA GLU A 26 -5.63 6.57 10.67
C GLU A 26 -6.60 5.39 10.46
N GLY A 27 -6.16 4.32 9.79
CA GLY A 27 -6.92 3.08 9.57
C GLY A 27 -7.58 2.96 8.19
N ASP A 28 -7.30 3.87 7.24
CA ASP A 28 -7.80 3.75 5.87
C ASP A 28 -7.05 2.64 5.11
N MET A 29 -7.68 1.46 5.04
CA MET A 29 -7.15 0.32 4.30
C MET A 29 -6.99 0.60 2.80
N SER A 30 -7.86 1.43 2.20
CA SER A 30 -7.77 1.75 0.77
C SER A 30 -6.53 2.60 0.46
N ALA A 31 -6.09 3.42 1.41
CA ALA A 31 -4.86 4.19 1.28
C ALA A 31 -3.62 3.28 1.34
N PHE A 32 -3.63 2.26 2.19
CA PHE A 32 -2.56 1.26 2.24
C PHE A 32 -2.52 0.40 0.97
N GLU A 33 -3.67 -0.01 0.43
CA GLU A 33 -3.76 -0.75 -0.83
C GLU A 33 -3.16 0.04 -2.00
N GLU A 34 -3.40 1.36 -2.05
CA GLU A 34 -2.81 2.23 -3.06
C GLU A 34 -1.27 2.30 -2.92
N LEU A 35 -0.74 2.43 -1.69
CA LEU A 35 0.71 2.36 -1.43
C LEU A 35 1.30 1.02 -1.88
N TYR A 36 0.60 -0.09 -1.59
CA TYR A 36 1.02 -1.41 -2.01
C TYR A 36 1.04 -1.52 -3.55
N ALA A 37 -0.02 -1.08 -4.23
CA ALA A 37 -0.12 -1.12 -5.68
C ALA A 37 1.00 -0.31 -6.37
N ARG A 38 1.32 0.88 -5.83
CA ARG A 38 2.39 1.76 -6.36
C ARG A 38 3.79 1.18 -6.21
N HIS A 39 4.07 0.48 -5.11
CA HIS A 39 5.45 0.11 -4.76
C HIS A 39 5.78 -1.37 -4.87
N SER A 40 4.78 -2.26 -4.86
CA SER A 40 4.96 -3.73 -4.83
C SER A 40 5.92 -4.23 -5.91
N ARG A 41 5.73 -3.81 -7.16
CA ARG A 41 6.60 -4.21 -8.28
C ARG A 41 8.05 -3.79 -8.09
N ARG A 42 8.30 -2.58 -7.58
CA ARG A 42 9.65 -2.06 -7.37
C ARG A 42 10.35 -2.78 -6.21
N VAL A 43 9.62 -3.02 -5.13
CA VAL A 43 10.12 -3.77 -3.96
C VAL A 43 10.47 -5.20 -4.37
N TYR A 44 9.55 -5.91 -5.05
CA TYR A 44 9.79 -7.25 -5.57
C TYR A 44 11.01 -7.29 -6.50
N SER A 45 11.12 -6.35 -7.44
CA SER A 45 12.26 -6.27 -8.37
C SER A 45 13.59 -6.06 -7.64
N LEU A 46 13.59 -5.32 -6.53
CA LEU A 46 14.79 -5.14 -5.69
C LEU A 46 15.15 -6.44 -4.96
N CYS A 47 14.17 -7.09 -4.31
CA CYS A 47 14.37 -8.36 -3.64
C CYS A 47 14.92 -9.42 -4.61
N LEU A 48 14.33 -9.54 -5.81
CA LEU A 48 14.77 -10.47 -6.84
C LEU A 48 16.22 -10.23 -7.30
N ARG A 49 16.63 -8.97 -7.43
CA ARG A 49 18.02 -8.62 -7.77
C ARG A 49 19.01 -8.97 -6.66
N MET A 50 18.58 -8.96 -5.41
CA MET A 50 19.43 -9.25 -4.25
C MET A 50 19.55 -10.75 -3.98
N THR A 51 18.46 -11.50 -4.15
CA THR A 51 18.42 -12.95 -3.84
C THR A 51 18.73 -13.82 -5.05
N ALA A 52 18.50 -13.32 -6.27
CA ALA A 52 18.46 -14.13 -7.50
C ALA A 52 17.54 -15.36 -7.41
N ASN A 53 16.57 -15.33 -6.49
CA ASN A 53 15.64 -16.41 -6.21
C ASN A 53 14.22 -15.83 -6.13
N THR A 54 13.31 -16.35 -6.95
CA THR A 54 11.94 -15.84 -7.06
C THR A 54 11.11 -16.08 -5.81
N ALA A 55 11.28 -17.24 -5.15
CA ALA A 55 10.53 -17.58 -3.95
C ALA A 55 10.97 -16.71 -2.77
N GLU A 56 12.28 -16.59 -2.54
CA GLU A 56 12.81 -15.71 -1.49
C GLU A 56 12.46 -14.24 -1.76
N ALA A 57 12.44 -13.82 -3.03
CA ALA A 57 12.06 -12.46 -3.39
C ALA A 57 10.59 -12.16 -3.08
N GLU A 58 9.70 -13.12 -3.34
CA GLU A 58 8.28 -13.03 -3.01
C GLU A 58 8.10 -12.92 -1.50
N ASP A 59 8.66 -13.86 -0.73
CA ASP A 59 8.57 -13.89 0.73
C ASP A 59 9.10 -12.60 1.37
N LEU A 60 10.28 -12.14 0.96
CA LEU A 60 10.87 -10.89 1.46
C LEU A 60 10.01 -9.68 1.10
N SER A 61 9.50 -9.60 -0.13
CA SER A 61 8.66 -8.48 -0.55
C SER A 61 7.37 -8.41 0.28
N GLN A 62 6.75 -9.56 0.57
CA GLN A 62 5.57 -9.63 1.42
C GLN A 62 5.91 -9.18 2.86
N GLU A 63 7.02 -9.67 3.43
CA GLU A 63 7.47 -9.28 4.77
C GLU A 63 7.71 -7.76 4.87
N VAL A 64 8.27 -7.12 3.83
CA VAL A 64 8.43 -5.65 3.79
C VAL A 64 7.08 -4.94 3.94
N PHE A 65 6.04 -5.36 3.21
CA PHE A 65 4.72 -4.72 3.32
C PHE A 65 3.99 -5.05 4.62
N ILE A 66 4.18 -6.25 5.18
CA ILE A 66 3.68 -6.59 6.52
C ILE A 66 4.31 -5.67 7.58
N GLN A 67 5.62 -5.44 7.49
CA GLN A 67 6.30 -4.51 8.39
C GLN A 67 5.87 -3.06 8.19
N LEU A 68 5.65 -2.64 6.94
CA LEU A 68 5.11 -1.32 6.63
C LEU A 68 3.72 -1.13 7.27
N TYR A 69 2.82 -2.12 7.11
CA TYR A 69 1.47 -2.07 7.70
C TYR A 69 1.51 -1.99 9.23
N ARG A 70 2.40 -2.76 9.88
CA ARG A 70 2.56 -2.69 11.34
C ARG A 70 3.09 -1.35 11.83
N LYS A 71 3.96 -0.71 11.05
CA LYS A 71 4.58 0.57 11.39
C LYS A 71 3.69 1.76 11.05
N VAL A 72 2.89 1.70 9.99
CA VAL A 72 2.07 2.84 9.57
C VAL A 72 1.06 3.21 10.67
N GLY A 73 0.50 2.23 11.38
CA GLY A 73 -0.36 2.47 12.54
C GLY A 73 0.36 2.94 13.82
N SER A 74 1.68 3.11 13.79
CA SER A 74 2.48 3.58 14.93
C SER A 74 3.18 4.92 14.69
N PHE A 75 2.91 5.60 13.57
CA PHE A 75 3.49 6.91 13.23
C PHE A 75 2.72 8.07 13.86
#